data_AF-A0A927TPV9-F1
#
_entry.id   AF-A0A927TPV9-F1
#
_cell.length_a   1.000
_cell.length_b   1.000
_cell.length_c   1.000
_cell.angle_alpha   90.00
_cell.angle_beta   90.00
_cell.angle_gamma   90.00
#
_symmetry.space_group_name_H-M   'P 1'
#
loop_
_entity.id
_entity.type
_entity.pdbx_description
1 polymer ?
#
loop_
_entity_poly.entity_id
_entity_poly.type
_entity_poly.pdbx_seq_one_letter_code
_entity_poly.pdbx_strand_id
1 'polypeptide(L)'
;MSFYHGTTDLFEMSMLLPAIETGNLREDWRKKLTDKVFFTDSLMSAEKFAWKAVQRYGGNAVVYEVRPNGDVWHTNTNEYVADSAKIIKLAAVYKEKWKEL
;
A
#
# COMPACT_ATOMS: atom_id res chain seq x y z
N MET A 1 -7.77 3.86 -15.38
CA MET A 1 -6.66 4.29 -14.50
C MET A 1 -6.30 3.11 -13.62
N SER A 2 -5.02 2.80 -13.44
CA SER A 2 -4.57 1.73 -12.56
C SER A 2 -4.10 2.33 -11.24
N PHE A 3 -4.39 1.63 -10.13
CA PHE A 3 -3.94 2.00 -8.80
C PHE A 3 -3.00 0.95 -8.25
N TYR A 4 -2.07 1.40 -7.41
CA TYR A 4 -0.99 0.59 -6.90
C TYR A 4 -0.90 0.73 -5.38
N HIS A 5 -0.61 -0.39 -4.72
CA HIS A 5 -0.34 -0.44 -3.30
C HIS A 5 1.00 -1.12 -3.04
N GLY A 6 1.90 -0.41 -2.38
CA GLY A 6 3.20 -0.93 -1.97
C GLY A 6 3.18 -1.45 -0.54
N THR A 7 3.64 -2.69 -0.39
CA THR A 7 3.69 -3.42 0.89
C THR A 7 4.84 -4.45 0.90
N THR A 8 4.82 -5.38 1.86
CA THR A 8 5.74 -6.52 1.94
C THR A 8 5.04 -7.83 1.54
N ASP A 9 5.80 -8.78 0.98
CA ASP A 9 5.33 -10.12 0.62
C ASP A 9 4.97 -11.00 1.82
N LEU A 10 5.37 -10.61 3.04
CA LEU A 10 4.95 -11.27 4.27
C LEU A 10 3.45 -11.15 4.53
N PHE A 11 2.78 -10.19 3.91
CA PHE A 11 1.33 -10.09 3.98
C PHE A 11 0.72 -10.88 2.83
N GLU A 12 0.23 -12.08 3.13
CA GLU A 12 -0.60 -12.85 2.21
C GLU A 12 -2.01 -12.24 2.17
N MET A 13 -2.25 -11.35 1.19
CA MET A 13 -3.50 -10.62 1.08
C MET A 13 -4.15 -10.77 -0.30
N SER A 14 -5.44 -11.11 -0.29
CA SER A 14 -6.32 -11.06 -1.47
C SER A 14 -7.12 -9.74 -1.55
N MET A 15 -7.19 -9.01 -0.43
CA MET A 15 -7.88 -7.74 -0.29
C MET A 15 -7.10 -6.83 0.67
N LEU A 16 -7.04 -5.54 0.33
CA LEU A 16 -6.65 -4.49 1.25
C LEU A 16 -7.87 -4.14 2.10
N LEU A 17 -7.71 -4.35 3.40
CA LEU A 17 -8.68 -3.96 4.42
C LEU A 17 -8.12 -2.80 5.25
N PRO A 18 -8.99 -1.94 5.81
CA PRO A 18 -8.59 -0.87 6.71
C PRO A 18 -7.73 -1.35 7.89
N ALA A 19 -6.93 -0.42 8.42
CA ALA A 19 -6.07 -0.71 9.57
C ALA A 19 -6.88 -1.06 10.83
N ILE A 20 -8.07 -0.47 11.00
CA ILE A 20 -8.99 -0.79 12.11
C ILE A 20 -9.50 -2.23 12.06
N GLU A 21 -9.58 -2.85 10.88
CA GLU A 21 -10.02 -4.23 10.72
C GLU A 21 -8.86 -5.23 10.85
N THR A 22 -7.71 -4.89 10.29
CA THR A 22 -6.55 -5.80 10.23
C THR A 22 -5.69 -5.76 11.50
N GLY A 23 -5.82 -4.73 12.33
CA GLY A 23 -4.91 -4.46 13.44
C GLY A 23 -3.49 -4.04 13.00
N ASN A 24 -3.23 -4.00 11.68
CA ASN A 24 -1.97 -3.57 11.11
C ASN A 24 -1.96 -2.05 10.95
N LEU A 25 -1.76 -1.37 12.07
CA LEU A 25 -1.52 0.07 12.08
C LEU A 25 -0.17 0.34 11.41
N ARG A 26 -0.22 0.89 10.19
CA ARG A 26 0.93 1.36 9.42
C ARG A 26 1.51 2.63 10.05
N GLU A 27 2.06 2.46 11.26
CA GLU A 27 2.85 3.41 12.05
C GLU A 27 2.09 4.24 13.10
N ASP A 28 2.75 4.46 14.24
CA ASP A 28 2.40 5.33 15.37
C ASP A 28 2.00 6.79 15.00
N TRP A 29 2.03 7.13 13.71
CA TRP A 29 1.79 8.45 13.12
C TRP A 29 0.46 8.59 12.36
N ARG A 30 -0.14 7.50 11.84
CA ARG A 30 -1.45 7.56 11.17
C ARG A 30 -2.59 7.33 12.18
N LYS A 31 -2.87 8.37 12.97
CA LYS A 31 -4.06 8.44 13.84
C LYS A 31 -5.36 8.82 13.12
N LYS A 32 -5.32 9.00 11.80
CA LYS A 32 -6.47 9.40 10.96
C LYS A 32 -6.66 8.42 9.81
N LEU A 33 -7.90 8.28 9.33
CA LEU A 33 -8.28 7.39 8.22
C LEU A 33 -7.93 5.92 8.49
N THR A 34 -8.08 5.49 9.75
CA THR A 34 -7.87 4.09 10.15
C THR A 34 -8.93 3.15 9.57
N ASP A 35 -10.06 3.72 9.13
CA ASP A 35 -11.18 3.08 8.43
C ASP A 35 -11.01 3.03 6.90
N LYS A 36 -9.85 3.46 6.37
CA LYS A 36 -9.59 3.49 4.92
C LYS A 36 -8.31 2.73 4.55
N VAL A 37 -8.23 2.36 3.27
CA VAL A 37 -7.02 1.85 2.62
C VAL A 37 -6.38 2.92 1.74
N PHE A 38 -5.07 2.84 1.55
CA PHE A 38 -4.31 3.82 0.77
C PHE A 38 -3.69 3.18 -0.46
N PHE A 39 -3.73 3.89 -1.58
CA PHE A 39 -3.11 3.51 -2.85
C PHE A 39 -2.75 4.75 -3.67
N THR A 40 -2.03 4.58 -4.76
CA THR A 40 -1.54 5.67 -5.61
C THR A 40 -1.60 5.25 -7.07
N ASP A 41 -1.69 6.21 -8.00
CA ASP A 41 -1.58 5.96 -9.44
C ASP A 41 -0.12 5.92 -9.92
N SER A 42 0.86 6.16 -9.04
CA SER A 42 2.29 6.15 -9.34
C SER A 42 2.99 4.91 -8.79
N LEU A 43 3.55 4.08 -9.68
CA LEU A 43 4.39 2.94 -9.32
C LEU A 43 5.59 3.34 -8.45
N MET A 44 6.23 4.47 -8.76
CA MET A 44 7.37 4.99 -8.00
C MET A 44 6.98 5.34 -6.56
N SER A 45 5.80 5.95 -6.37
CA SER A 45 5.28 6.25 -5.03
C SER A 45 4.94 4.96 -4.29
N ALA A 46 4.29 4.00 -4.96
CA ALA A 46 3.96 2.70 -4.39
C ALA A 46 5.23 1.96 -3.94
N GLU A 47 6.29 1.97 -4.73
CA GLU A 47 7.57 1.37 -4.34
C GLU A 47 8.16 1.98 -3.06
N LYS A 48 8.17 3.32 -2.93
CA LYS A 48 8.61 3.99 -1.70
C LYS A 48 7.85 3.49 -0.48
N PHE A 49 6.54 3.29 -0.64
CA PHE A 49 5.67 2.74 0.40
C PHE A 49 5.94 1.25 0.69
N ALA A 50 6.25 0.45 -0.33
CA ALA A 50 6.67 -0.94 -0.16
C ALA A 50 7.93 -1.05 0.70
N TRP A 51 8.94 -0.20 0.43
CA TRP A 51 10.15 -0.17 1.24
C TRP A 51 9.91 0.27 2.69
N LYS A 52 8.99 1.20 2.93
CA LYS A 52 8.58 1.54 4.31
C LYS A 52 7.93 0.36 5.03
N ALA A 53 7.11 -0.44 4.32
CA ALA A 53 6.53 -1.65 4.90
C ALA A 53 7.62 -2.68 5.23
N VAL A 54 8.58 -2.90 4.34
CA VAL A 54 9.73 -3.78 4.59
C VAL A 54 10.58 -3.30 5.78
N GLN A 55 10.85 -2.00 5.90
CA GLN A 55 11.57 -1.45 7.04
C GLN A 55 10.89 -1.74 8.39
N ARG A 56 9.55 -1.84 8.39
CA ARG A 56 8.76 -2.06 9.61
C ARG A 56 8.53 -3.54 9.93
N TYR A 57 8.32 -4.36 8.91
CA TYR A 57 7.84 -5.74 9.05
C TYR A 57 8.81 -6.79 8.49
N GLY A 58 9.82 -6.39 7.70
CA GLY A 58 10.72 -7.29 6.98
C GLY A 58 10.17 -7.76 5.63
N GLY A 59 10.77 -8.82 5.08
CA GLY A 59 10.38 -9.40 3.78
C GLY A 59 10.93 -8.65 2.57
N ASN A 60 10.31 -8.88 1.41
CA ASN A 60 10.65 -8.22 0.15
C ASN A 60 9.62 -7.14 -0.18
N ALA A 61 10.07 -6.06 -0.83
CA ALA A 61 9.18 -4.99 -1.21
C ALA A 61 8.36 -5.44 -2.42
N VAL A 62 7.03 -5.37 -2.32
CA VAL A 62 6.11 -5.74 -3.40
C VAL A 62 5.12 -4.64 -3.68
N VAL A 63 4.75 -4.51 -4.95
CA VAL A 63 3.69 -3.60 -5.38
C VAL A 63 2.61 -4.42 -6.07
N TYR A 64 1.38 -4.22 -5.62
CA TYR A 64 0.19 -4.82 -6.22
C TYR A 64 -0.56 -3.78 -7.04
N GLU A 65 -1.12 -4.20 -8.17
CA GLU A 65 -2.21 -3.46 -8.80
C GLU A 65 -3.51 -3.77 -8.06
N VAL A 66 -4.26 -2.72 -7.71
CA VAL A 66 -5.47 -2.82 -6.90
C VAL A 66 -6.65 -2.15 -7.57
N ARG A 67 -7.84 -2.67 -7.27
CA ARG A 67 -9.11 -2.07 -7.65
C ARG A 67 -9.86 -1.63 -6.39
N PRO A 68 -10.01 -0.32 -6.15
CA PRO A 68 -10.79 0.19 -5.03
C PRO A 68 -12.23 -0.31 -5.07
N ASN A 69 -12.81 -0.55 -3.90
CA ASN A 69 -14.23 -0.80 -3.73
C ASN A 69 -14.87 0.44 -3.13
N GLY A 70 -15.95 0.93 -3.74
CA GLY A 70 -16.63 2.15 -3.34
C GLY A 70 -16.01 3.41 -3.94
N ASP A 71 -16.30 4.54 -3.32
CA ASP A 71 -15.79 5.84 -3.74
C ASP A 71 -14.28 5.95 -3.52
N VAL A 72 -13.63 6.67 -4.42
CA VAL A 72 -12.19 6.96 -4.36
C VAL A 72 -12.00 8.42 -4.03
N TRP A 73 -11.33 8.70 -2.92
CA TRP A 73 -11.04 10.06 -2.48
C TRP A 73 -9.55 10.37 -2.66
N HIS A 74 -9.26 11.49 -3.30
CA HIS A 74 -7.89 11.98 -3.42
C HIS A 74 -7.52 12.78 -2.16
N THR A 75 -6.37 12.46 -1.59
CA THR A 75 -5.80 13.19 -0.46
C THR A 75 -4.95 14.36 -0.93
N ASN A 76 -4.60 15.28 -0.04
CA ASN A 76 -3.74 16.42 -0.38
C ASN A 76 -2.25 16.02 -0.60
N THR A 77 -1.91 14.72 -0.50
CA THR A 77 -0.54 14.20 -0.53
C THR A 77 -0.26 13.26 -1.72
N ASN A 78 -1.01 13.37 -2.82
CA ASN A 78 -0.90 12.48 -4.00
C ASN A 78 -1.14 10.99 -3.69
N GLU A 79 -1.91 10.73 -2.63
CA GLU A 79 -2.44 9.40 -2.32
C GLU A 79 -3.95 9.39 -2.52
N TYR A 80 -4.50 8.23 -2.79
CA TYR A 80 -5.93 7.99 -2.87
C TYR A 80 -6.33 7.03 -1.76
N VAL A 81 -7.57 7.18 -1.31
CA VAL A 81 -8.16 6.31 -0.29
C VAL A 81 -9.52 5.78 -0.72
N ALA A 82 -9.87 4.60 -0.20
CA ALA A 82 -11.18 3.97 -0.33
C ALA A 82 -11.48 3.11 0.91
N ASP A 83 -12.68 2.53 0.99
CA ASP A 83 -13.06 1.66 2.11
C ASP A 83 -12.30 0.33 2.09
N SER A 84 -12.08 -0.24 0.91
CA SER A 84 -11.23 -1.40 0.70
C SER A 84 -10.72 -1.42 -0.74
N ALA A 85 -9.79 -2.32 -1.05
CA ALA A 85 -9.38 -2.53 -2.43
C ALA A 85 -9.04 -3.99 -2.71
N LYS A 86 -9.53 -4.52 -3.81
CA LYS A 86 -9.20 -5.89 -4.24
C LYS A 86 -7.80 -5.91 -4.85
N ILE A 87 -6.97 -6.87 -4.47
CA ILE A 87 -5.72 -7.16 -5.18
C ILE A 87 -6.07 -7.79 -6.53
N ILE A 88 -5.56 -7.20 -7.62
CA ILE A 88 -5.78 -7.70 -8.98
C ILE A 88 -4.63 -8.58 -9.43
N LYS A 89 -3.40 -8.09 -9.30
CA LYS A 89 -2.18 -8.84 -9.62
C LYS A 89 -0.96 -8.23 -8.93
N LEU A 90 0.11 -9.02 -8.86
CA LEU A 90 1.44 -8.55 -8.53
C LEU A 90 1.99 -7.71 -9.69
N ALA A 91 2.34 -6.46 -9.41
CA ALA A 91 2.86 -5.52 -10.41
C ALA A 91 4.39 -5.44 -10.39
N ALA A 92 5.03 -5.53 -9.22
CA ALA A 92 6.48 -5.53 -9.09
C ALA A 92 6.96 -6.22 -7.79
N VAL A 93 8.19 -6.74 -7.81
CA VAL A 93 8.92 -7.26 -6.65
C VAL A 93 10.32 -6.68 -6.66
N TYR A 94 10.77 -6.17 -5.51
CA TYR A 94 12.08 -5.58 -5.33
C TYR A 94 12.84 -6.33 -4.24
N LYS A 95 14.00 -6.88 -4.61
CA LYS A 95 14.86 -7.67 -3.71
C LYS A 95 15.90 -6.83 -2.99
N GLU A 96 16.29 -5.71 -3.57
CA GLU A 96 17.28 -4.78 -3.00
C GLU A 96 16.77 -3.36 -3.17
N LYS A 97 16.92 -2.55 -2.11
CA LYS A 97 16.63 -1.12 -2.18
C LYS A 97 17.74 -0.46 -2.98
N TRP A 98 17.39 0.46 -3.88
CA TRP A 98 18.38 1.25 -4.62
C TRP A 98 19.46 1.73 -3.67
N LYS A 99 20.72 1.38 -3.94
CA LYS A 99 21.85 2.01 -3.26
C LYS A 99 21.87 3.45 -3.77
N GLU A 100 21.61 4.41 -2.88
CA GLU A 100 21.90 5.81 -3.18
C GLU A 100 23.40 5.88 -3.54
N LEU A 101 23.69 6.20 -4.80
CA LEU A 101 25.03 6.47 -5.30
C LEU A 101 25.51 7.84 -4.79
#